data_AF-A0A6B2LJ80-F1
#
_entry.id   AF-A0A6B2LJ80-F1
#
_cell.length_a   1.000
_cell.length_b   1.000
_cell.length_c   1.000
_cell.angle_alpha   90.00
_cell.angle_beta   90.00
_cell.angle_gamma   90.00
#
_symmetry.space_group_name_H-M   'P 1'
#
loop_
_entity.id
_entity.type
_entity.pdbx_description
1 polymer ?
#
loop_
_entity_poly.entity_id
_entity_poly.type
_entity_poly.pdbx_seq_one_letter_code
_entity_poly.pdbx_strand_id
1 'polypeptide(L)'
;MLVYPLNSPGSVSLTILDKMRLLPGQYLNDSIIEFYLKYLYNTLDGEKEGYHFFNTFFYSSLSKVNIRKWTKNVDIFTFKYIVVPINEGFHWKLVIIHTNVNKLKKWRMMILDSLGMERDYSPVFEKLRKYLNDEWKAKNKSPQFTFTTSNCPGYALQVPIQNNGIDCGVYVLQNVKQFIL
;
A
#
# COMPACT_ATOMS: atom_id res chain seq x y z
N MET A 1 -22.66 -4.14 13.49
CA MET A 1 -21.54 -3.29 13.05
C MET A 1 -20.30 -3.81 13.76
N LEU A 2 -19.21 -4.03 13.04
CA LEU A 2 -17.92 -4.42 13.61
C LEU A 2 -16.97 -3.22 13.51
N VAL A 3 -16.26 -2.88 14.59
CA VAL A 3 -15.27 -1.78 14.58
C VAL A 3 -13.90 -2.36 14.90
N TYR A 4 -12.89 -2.04 14.10
CA TYR A 4 -11.56 -2.62 14.26
C TYR A 4 -10.41 -1.67 13.87
N PRO A 5 -9.32 -1.62 14.67
CA PRO A 5 -9.21 -2.13 16.02
C PRO A 5 -10.16 -1.37 16.96
N LEU A 6 -10.67 -2.03 18.00
CA LEU A 6 -11.57 -1.38 18.94
C LEU A 6 -10.84 -0.24 19.68
N ASN A 7 -11.53 0.90 19.86
CA ASN A 7 -11.04 2.06 20.63
C ASN A 7 -9.66 2.60 20.21
N SER A 8 -9.29 2.44 18.93
CA SER A 8 -8.00 2.86 18.41
C SER A 8 -8.17 3.96 17.34
N PRO A 9 -7.33 5.01 17.33
CA PRO A 9 -7.33 6.00 16.25
C PRO A 9 -7.19 5.34 14.87
N GLY A 10 -8.03 5.75 13.92
CA GLY A 10 -8.07 5.15 12.58
C GLY A 10 -8.72 3.76 12.54
N SER A 11 -9.61 3.43 13.48
CA SER A 11 -10.48 2.26 13.41
C SER A 11 -11.39 2.31 12.19
N VAL A 12 -11.67 1.16 11.60
CA VAL A 12 -12.60 0.98 10.49
C VAL A 12 -13.91 0.39 11.01
N SER A 13 -15.04 0.95 10.58
CA SER A 13 -16.37 0.46 10.92
C SER A 13 -16.95 -0.31 9.74
N LEU A 14 -17.20 -1.61 9.95
CA LEU A 14 -17.81 -2.52 9.00
C LEU A 14 -19.31 -2.67 9.27
N THR A 15 -20.10 -2.41 8.24
CA THR A 15 -21.55 -2.54 8.20
C THR A 15 -21.98 -3.87 7.58
N ILE A 16 -23.29 -4.12 7.56
CA ILE A 16 -23.85 -5.28 6.84
C ILE A 16 -23.61 -5.16 5.33
N LEU A 17 -23.63 -3.94 4.78
CA LEU A 17 -23.39 -3.72 3.36
C LEU A 17 -21.95 -4.08 2.97
N ASP A 18 -20.96 -3.78 3.82
CA ASP A 18 -19.58 -4.24 3.61
C ASP A 18 -19.52 -5.77 3.63
N LYS A 19 -20.19 -6.43 4.58
CA LYS A 19 -20.25 -7.90 4.61
C LYS A 19 -20.86 -8.49 3.34
N MET A 20 -21.86 -7.86 2.74
CA MET A 20 -22.46 -8.32 1.48
C MET A 20 -21.48 -8.27 0.31
N ARG A 21 -20.43 -7.44 0.36
CA ARG A 21 -19.38 -7.39 -0.67
C ARG A 21 -18.40 -8.56 -0.61
N LEU A 22 -18.51 -9.43 0.40
CA LEU A 22 -17.76 -10.70 0.47
C LEU A 22 -18.48 -11.85 -0.28
N LEU A 23 -19.69 -11.61 -0.79
CA LEU A 23 -20.41 -12.60 -1.60
C LEU A 23 -19.75 -12.75 -2.98
N PRO A 24 -19.86 -13.93 -3.62
CA PRO A 24 -19.31 -14.14 -4.96
C PRO A 24 -19.79 -13.09 -5.98
N GLY A 25 -18.87 -12.65 -6.84
CA GLY A 25 -19.17 -11.67 -7.90
C GLY A 25 -19.32 -10.22 -7.41
N GLN A 26 -18.86 -9.89 -6.20
CA GLN A 26 -18.83 -8.52 -5.67
C GLN A 26 -17.40 -8.00 -5.54
N TYR A 27 -17.15 -6.75 -5.93
CA TYR A 27 -15.85 -6.12 -5.67
C TYR A 27 -15.69 -5.80 -4.19
N LEU A 28 -14.52 -6.08 -3.61
CA LEU A 28 -14.21 -5.55 -2.29
C LEU A 28 -14.17 -4.02 -2.32
N ASN A 29 -14.65 -3.40 -1.25
CA ASN A 29 -14.57 -1.95 -1.06
C ASN A 29 -13.44 -1.58 -0.10
N ASP A 30 -13.21 -0.27 0.05
CA ASP A 30 -12.17 0.28 0.91
C ASP A 30 -12.26 -0.24 2.36
N SER A 31 -13.46 -0.27 2.96
CA SER A 31 -13.67 -0.73 4.34
C SER A 31 -13.12 -2.14 4.59
N ILE A 32 -13.35 -3.07 3.65
CA ILE A 32 -12.89 -4.46 3.78
C ILE A 32 -11.37 -4.54 3.62
N ILE A 33 -10.82 -3.82 2.63
CA ILE A 33 -9.37 -3.79 2.42
C ILE A 33 -8.67 -3.18 3.64
N GLU A 34 -9.12 -2.01 4.11
CA GLU A 34 -8.56 -1.36 5.29
C GLU A 34 -8.67 -2.23 6.55
N PHE A 35 -9.82 -2.87 6.77
CA PHE A 35 -10.01 -3.80 7.89
C PHE A 35 -8.97 -4.93 7.84
N TYR A 36 -8.86 -5.62 6.72
CA TYR A 36 -8.02 -6.81 6.64
C TYR A 36 -6.53 -6.46 6.70
N LEU A 37 -6.11 -5.33 6.12
CA LEU A 37 -4.74 -4.83 6.26
C LEU A 37 -4.40 -4.50 7.72
N LYS A 38 -5.32 -3.87 8.46
CA LYS A 38 -5.15 -3.63 9.91
C LYS A 38 -5.13 -4.93 10.70
N TYR A 39 -5.95 -5.91 10.31
CA TYR A 39 -5.96 -7.23 10.93
C TYR A 39 -4.59 -7.90 10.78
N LEU A 40 -4.10 -8.00 9.53
CA LEU A 40 -2.78 -8.55 9.21
C LEU A 40 -1.64 -7.82 9.93
N TYR A 41 -1.67 -6.49 9.95
CA TYR A 41 -0.68 -5.71 10.70
C TYR A 41 -0.69 -6.05 12.20
N ASN A 42 -1.86 -6.26 12.79
CA ASN A 42 -1.97 -6.59 14.21
C ASN A 42 -1.53 -8.02 14.53
N THR A 43 -1.53 -8.93 13.55
CA THR A 43 -1.03 -10.31 13.70
C THR A 43 0.48 -10.48 13.53
N LEU A 44 1.19 -9.45 13.04
CA LEU A 44 2.66 -9.45 12.98
C LEU A 44 3.21 -9.45 14.41
N ASP A 45 3.66 -10.58 14.93
CA ASP A 45 4.27 -10.65 16.27
C ASP A 45 5.75 -10.24 16.19
N GLY A 46 6.18 -9.28 17.02
CA GLY A 46 7.57 -8.77 17.03
C GLY A 46 8.07 -8.02 15.78
N GLU A 47 7.39 -8.08 14.62
CA GLU A 47 7.89 -7.51 13.36
C GLU A 47 7.19 -6.22 12.91
N LYS A 48 6.19 -5.72 13.65
CA LYS A 48 5.38 -4.54 13.27
C LYS A 48 6.20 -3.31 12.93
N GLU A 49 7.31 -3.10 13.62
CA GLU A 49 8.20 -1.94 13.44
C GLU A 49 8.87 -1.92 12.06
N GLY A 50 8.92 -3.07 11.37
CA GLY A 50 9.42 -3.17 10.01
C GLY A 50 8.45 -2.70 8.93
N TYR A 51 7.17 -2.48 9.25
CA TYR A 51 6.12 -2.24 8.25
C TYR A 51 5.33 -0.96 8.48
N HIS A 52 5.12 -0.20 7.40
CA HIS A 52 4.12 0.86 7.36
C HIS A 52 3.02 0.52 6.36
N PHE A 53 1.77 0.55 6.80
CA PHE A 53 0.61 0.33 5.93
C PHE A 53 -0.09 1.66 5.68
N PHE A 54 -0.07 2.13 4.44
CA PHE A 54 -0.94 3.21 4.01
C PHE A 54 -2.38 2.69 3.88
N ASN A 55 -3.33 3.61 4.07
CA ASN A 55 -4.73 3.30 3.83
C ASN A 55 -5.08 3.39 2.33
N THR A 56 -6.29 2.99 1.96
CA THR A 56 -6.68 2.88 0.54
C THR A 56 -6.85 4.23 -0.15
N PHE A 57 -7.02 5.30 0.61
CA PHE A 57 -7.17 6.67 0.09
C PHE A 57 -5.84 7.39 -0.14
N PHE A 58 -4.73 6.86 0.34
CA PHE A 58 -3.42 7.50 0.25
C PHE A 58 -3.02 7.75 -1.21
N TYR A 59 -3.01 6.70 -2.04
CA TYR A 59 -2.48 6.80 -3.40
C TYR A 59 -3.33 7.70 -4.31
N SER A 60 -4.66 7.65 -4.17
CA SER A 60 -5.58 8.53 -4.90
C SER A 60 -5.46 9.99 -4.44
N SER A 61 -5.04 10.21 -3.19
CA SER A 61 -4.79 11.55 -2.64
C SER A 61 -3.45 12.16 -3.07
N LEU A 62 -2.53 11.38 -3.66
CA LEU A 62 -1.21 11.88 -4.09
C LEU A 62 -1.27 12.96 -5.19
N SER A 63 -2.40 13.10 -5.88
CA SER A 63 -2.60 14.17 -6.87
C SER A 63 -3.15 15.46 -6.25
N LYS A 64 -3.41 15.49 -4.92
CA LYS A 64 -4.03 16.62 -4.21
C LYS A 64 -2.97 17.42 -3.42
N VAL A 65 -3.17 18.73 -3.29
CA VAL A 65 -2.16 19.70 -2.81
C VAL A 65 -1.73 19.53 -1.33
N ASN A 66 -2.36 18.65 -0.53
CA ASN A 66 -2.12 18.58 0.92
C ASN A 66 -1.86 17.15 1.47
N ILE A 67 -0.85 16.47 0.91
CA ILE A 67 -0.48 15.11 1.34
C ILE A 67 0.37 15.10 2.63
N ARG A 68 0.97 16.24 3.01
CA ARG A 68 1.86 16.36 4.18
C ARG A 68 1.20 15.99 5.52
N LYS A 69 -0.14 15.94 5.59
CA LYS A 69 -0.86 15.53 6.80
C LYS A 69 -0.76 14.02 7.05
N TRP A 70 -0.62 13.20 6.01
CA TRP A 70 -0.66 11.73 6.12
C TRP A 70 0.48 11.16 6.95
N THR A 71 1.66 11.75 6.82
CA THR A 71 2.88 11.35 7.51
C THR A 71 3.35 12.42 8.50
N LYS A 72 2.49 13.34 8.93
CA LYS A 72 2.88 14.45 9.83
C LYS A 72 3.68 13.95 11.04
N ASN A 73 3.19 12.90 11.70
CA ASN A 73 3.76 12.33 12.91
C ASN A 73 4.45 10.96 12.69
N VAL A 74 4.70 10.58 11.44
CA VAL A 74 5.31 9.29 11.09
C VAL A 74 6.50 9.53 10.16
N ASP A 75 7.56 8.78 10.37
CA ASP A 75 8.74 8.79 9.52
C ASP A 75 8.80 7.51 8.71
N ILE A 76 8.21 7.53 7.50
CA ILE A 76 8.06 6.32 6.69
C ILE A 76 9.40 5.71 6.24
N PHE A 77 10.51 6.46 6.34
CA PHE A 77 11.83 6.03 5.92
C PHE A 77 12.53 5.11 6.93
N THR A 78 11.96 4.93 8.14
CA THR A 78 12.49 4.00 9.15
C THR A 78 11.95 2.58 8.99
N PHE A 79 10.83 2.40 8.30
CA PHE A 79 10.21 1.09 8.09
C PHE A 79 10.89 0.36 6.94
N LYS A 80 11.15 -0.94 7.09
CA LYS A 80 11.72 -1.82 6.06
C LYS A 80 10.80 -1.95 4.84
N TYR A 81 9.49 -1.97 5.06
CA TYR A 81 8.49 -2.11 4.01
C TYR A 81 7.37 -1.08 4.16
N ILE A 82 6.98 -0.48 3.04
CA ILE A 82 5.82 0.41 2.94
C ILE A 82 4.80 -0.26 2.02
N VAL A 83 3.62 -0.56 2.55
CA VAL A 83 2.54 -1.26 1.88
C VAL A 83 1.50 -0.24 1.42
N VAL A 84 1.24 -0.19 0.11
CA VAL A 84 0.37 0.79 -0.53
C VAL A 84 -0.71 0.06 -1.35
N PRO A 85 -1.92 -0.11 -0.83
CA PRO A 85 -3.07 -0.52 -1.65
C PRO A 85 -3.43 0.60 -2.63
N ILE A 86 -3.72 0.23 -3.88
CA ILE A 86 -4.10 1.16 -4.95
C ILE A 86 -5.45 0.72 -5.50
N ASN A 87 -6.40 1.66 -5.59
CA ASN A 87 -7.66 1.48 -6.29
C ASN A 87 -7.81 2.57 -7.34
N GLU A 88 -7.70 2.19 -8.61
CA GLU A 88 -7.93 3.08 -9.76
C GLU A 88 -8.83 2.37 -10.77
N GLY A 89 -9.90 3.02 -11.22
CA GLY A 89 -10.78 2.43 -12.23
C GLY A 89 -11.47 1.13 -11.79
N PHE A 90 -11.83 1.00 -10.51
CA PHE A 90 -12.39 -0.24 -9.91
C PHE A 90 -11.44 -1.44 -9.93
N HIS A 91 -10.14 -1.21 -10.08
CA HIS A 91 -9.12 -2.24 -10.06
C HIS A 91 -8.18 -2.06 -8.87
N TRP A 92 -8.13 -3.09 -8.03
CA TRP A 92 -7.22 -3.15 -6.89
C TRP A 92 -5.85 -3.70 -7.31
N LYS A 93 -4.82 -2.92 -7.02
CA LYS A 93 -3.40 -3.30 -7.15
C LYS A 93 -2.71 -3.10 -5.81
N LEU A 94 -1.55 -3.72 -5.65
CA LEU A 94 -0.72 -3.55 -4.45
C LEU A 94 0.67 -3.08 -4.85
N VAL A 95 1.16 -2.02 -4.23
CA VAL A 95 2.57 -1.65 -4.29
C VAL A 95 3.22 -1.90 -2.94
N ILE A 96 4.38 -2.55 -2.95
CA ILE A 96 5.26 -2.71 -1.79
C ILE A 96 6.58 -2.00 -2.10
N ILE A 97 6.94 -1.03 -1.27
CA ILE A 97 8.23 -0.35 -1.34
C ILE A 97 9.13 -0.98 -0.30
N HIS A 98 10.20 -1.64 -0.74
CA HIS A 98 11.27 -2.11 0.13
C HIS A 98 12.26 -0.97 0.33
N THR A 99 12.37 -0.51 1.57
CA THR A 99 13.37 0.47 1.97
C THR A 99 14.63 -0.27 2.38
N ASN A 100 15.78 0.38 2.22
CA ASN A 100 16.99 -0.10 2.86
C ASN A 100 17.50 0.98 3.79
N VAL A 101 17.02 0.91 5.03
CA VAL A 101 17.31 1.86 6.13
C VAL A 101 18.82 2.07 6.30
N ASN A 102 19.62 1.01 6.08
CA ASN A 102 21.07 1.03 6.26
C ASN A 102 21.86 1.32 4.97
N LYS A 103 21.23 1.29 3.78
CA LYS A 103 21.88 1.49 2.47
C LYS A 103 20.92 2.14 1.48
N LEU A 104 20.91 3.48 1.42
CA LEU A 104 20.06 4.29 0.52
C LEU A 104 20.09 3.87 -0.97
N LYS A 105 21.12 3.15 -1.43
CA LYS A 105 21.29 2.73 -2.83
C LYS A 105 20.53 1.44 -3.24
N LYS A 106 19.63 0.89 -2.41
CA LYS A 106 18.95 -0.40 -2.71
C LYS A 106 17.43 -0.38 -2.48
N TRP A 107 16.78 0.76 -2.69
CA TRP A 107 15.33 0.84 -2.59
C TRP A 107 14.70 0.17 -3.82
N ARG A 108 13.51 -0.42 -3.65
CA ARG A 108 12.79 -1.08 -4.75
C ARG A 108 11.30 -0.92 -4.56
N MET A 109 10.58 -0.73 -5.65
CA MET A 109 9.12 -0.71 -5.67
C MET A 109 8.66 -1.96 -6.42
N MET A 110 7.69 -2.66 -5.85
CA MET A 110 7.16 -3.89 -6.42
C MET A 110 5.66 -3.73 -6.55
N ILE A 111 5.13 -3.83 -7.77
CA ILE A 111 3.69 -3.86 -8.01
C ILE A 111 3.22 -5.29 -8.23
N LEU A 112 2.13 -5.65 -7.55
CA LEU A 112 1.45 -6.92 -7.63
C LEU A 112 0.05 -6.62 -8.17
N ASP A 113 -0.22 -7.13 -9.37
CA ASP A 113 -1.47 -6.92 -10.10
C ASP A 113 -1.95 -8.29 -10.62
N SER A 114 -3.06 -8.77 -10.07
CA SER A 114 -3.63 -10.06 -10.44
C SER A 114 -4.41 -10.04 -11.76
N LEU A 115 -4.88 -8.88 -12.25
CA LEU A 115 -5.48 -8.80 -13.59
C LEU A 115 -4.41 -8.91 -14.68
N GLY A 116 -3.22 -8.37 -14.42
CA GLY A 116 -2.09 -8.48 -15.35
C GLY A 116 -2.30 -7.85 -16.73
N MET A 117 -3.33 -7.01 -16.89
CA MET A 117 -3.68 -6.39 -18.18
C MET A 117 -2.85 -5.13 -18.47
N GLU A 118 -2.28 -4.50 -17.43
CA GLU A 118 -1.50 -3.28 -17.55
C GLU A 118 -0.13 -3.57 -18.17
N ARG A 119 0.22 -2.80 -19.21
CA ARG A 119 1.50 -2.95 -19.92
C ARG A 119 2.59 -2.04 -19.39
N ASP A 120 2.21 -0.92 -18.78
CA ASP A 120 3.15 0.07 -18.27
C ASP A 120 2.73 0.55 -16.87
N TYR A 121 3.56 0.23 -15.88
CA TYR A 121 3.39 0.69 -14.50
C TYR A 121 4.26 1.91 -14.16
N SER A 122 5.01 2.45 -15.12
CA SER A 122 5.89 3.61 -14.92
C SER A 122 5.17 4.80 -14.27
N PRO A 123 3.94 5.17 -14.67
CA PRO A 123 3.22 6.28 -14.03
C PRO A 123 2.98 6.07 -12.52
N VAL A 124 2.68 4.83 -12.10
CA VAL A 124 2.49 4.48 -10.69
C VAL A 124 3.79 4.69 -9.90
N PHE A 125 4.90 4.19 -10.45
CA PHE A 125 6.21 4.32 -9.81
C PHE A 125 6.71 5.77 -9.80
N GLU A 126 6.44 6.55 -10.84
CA GLU A 126 6.79 7.97 -10.91
C GLU A 126 6.03 8.79 -9.86
N LYS A 127 4.72 8.56 -9.72
CA LYS A 127 3.87 9.22 -8.73
C LYS A 127 4.35 8.95 -7.32
N LEU A 128 4.66 7.68 -7.00
CA LEU A 128 5.16 7.30 -5.68
C LEU A 128 6.60 7.78 -5.45
N ARG A 129 7.50 7.73 -6.43
CA ARG A 129 8.86 8.30 -6.30
C ARG A 129 8.82 9.80 -6.07
N LYS A 130 7.93 10.51 -6.76
CA LYS A 130 7.70 11.94 -6.52
C LYS A 130 7.29 12.18 -5.07
N TYR A 131 6.34 11.41 -4.56
CA TYR A 131 5.95 11.49 -3.15
C TYR A 131 7.13 11.24 -2.20
N LEU A 132 7.93 10.19 -2.42
CA LEU A 132 9.10 9.90 -1.57
C LEU A 132 10.11 11.07 -1.56
N ASN A 133 10.36 11.70 -2.72
CA ASN A 133 11.22 12.88 -2.82
C ASN A 133 10.66 14.08 -2.05
N ASP A 134 9.37 14.37 -2.23
CA ASP A 134 8.70 15.48 -1.57
C ASP A 134 8.69 15.29 -0.04
N GLU A 135 8.45 14.06 0.43
CA GLU A 135 8.43 13.71 1.85
C GLU A 135 9.84 13.70 2.48
N TRP A 136 10.86 13.20 1.77
CA TRP A 136 12.26 13.22 2.23
C TRP A 136 12.72 14.66 2.48
N LYS A 137 12.39 15.55 1.54
CA LYS A 137 12.66 16.99 1.65
C LYS A 137 11.86 17.62 2.79
N ALA A 138 10.56 17.32 2.90
CA ALA A 138 9.70 17.89 3.94
C ALA A 138 10.13 17.48 5.37
N LYS A 139 10.71 16.28 5.51
CA LYS A 139 11.27 15.76 6.76
C LYS A 139 12.71 16.21 7.03
N ASN A 140 13.27 17.08 6.18
CA ASN A 140 14.65 17.59 6.27
C ASN A 140 15.68 16.47 6.48
N LYS A 141 15.52 15.37 5.74
CA LYS A 141 16.37 14.19 5.89
C LYS A 141 17.81 14.43 5.43
N SER A 142 18.74 13.79 6.12
CA SER A 142 20.16 13.78 5.80
C SER A 142 20.64 12.34 5.62
N PRO A 143 21.51 12.05 4.63
CA PRO A 143 22.02 12.97 3.62
C PRO A 143 20.92 13.45 2.66
N GLN A 144 21.21 14.53 1.93
CA GLN A 144 20.36 14.89 0.79
C GLN A 144 20.35 13.74 -0.21
N PHE A 145 19.16 13.32 -0.60
CA PHE A 145 18.95 12.13 -1.41
C PHE A 145 17.75 12.34 -2.32
N THR A 146 17.85 11.83 -3.55
CA THR A 146 16.78 11.88 -4.54
C THR A 146 16.50 10.47 -5.02
N PHE A 147 15.25 10.03 -4.89
CA PHE A 147 14.76 8.77 -5.43
C PHE A 147 14.62 8.87 -6.95
N THR A 148 15.37 8.03 -7.67
CA THR A 148 15.40 7.92 -9.13
C THR A 148 15.12 6.49 -9.56
N THR A 149 14.93 6.24 -10.85
CA THR A 149 14.80 4.88 -11.40
C THR A 149 16.03 4.02 -11.15
N SER A 150 17.22 4.63 -10.98
CA SER A 150 18.46 3.90 -10.74
C SER A 150 18.56 3.37 -9.30
N ASN A 151 18.15 4.16 -8.30
CA ASN A 151 18.30 3.80 -6.89
C ASN A 151 17.00 3.31 -6.21
N CYS A 152 15.86 3.53 -6.87
CA CYS A 152 14.53 3.08 -6.48
C CYS A 152 13.75 2.61 -7.72
N PRO A 153 14.24 1.55 -8.42
CA PRO A 153 13.54 0.98 -9.56
C PRO A 153 12.19 0.37 -9.18
N GLY A 154 11.26 0.40 -10.14
CA GLY A 154 9.98 -0.30 -10.05
C GLY A 154 9.99 -1.62 -10.82
N TYR A 155 9.34 -2.64 -10.26
CA TYR A 155 9.21 -3.97 -10.83
C TYR A 155 7.76 -4.44 -10.75
N ALA A 156 7.23 -4.99 -11.85
CA ALA A 156 6.01 -5.79 -11.81
C ALA A 156 6.38 -7.22 -11.43
N LEU A 157 5.85 -7.70 -10.31
CA LEU A 157 6.11 -9.07 -9.86
C LEU A 157 5.12 -10.02 -10.53
N GLN A 158 5.61 -11.23 -10.85
CA GLN A 158 4.75 -12.32 -11.24
C GLN A 158 4.01 -12.83 -10.00
N VAL A 159 2.69 -12.71 -10.03
CA VAL A 159 1.78 -13.19 -9.00
C VAL A 159 0.71 -14.07 -9.64
N PRO A 160 -0.01 -14.90 -8.87
CA PRO A 160 -1.16 -15.61 -9.40
C PRO A 160 -2.13 -14.65 -10.09
N ILE A 161 -2.46 -14.95 -11.35
CA ILE A 161 -3.39 -14.16 -12.15
C ILE A 161 -4.81 -14.60 -11.84
N GLN A 162 -5.72 -13.65 -11.71
CA GLN A 162 -7.13 -13.92 -11.46
C GLN A 162 -7.82 -14.45 -12.71
N ASN A 163 -8.82 -15.31 -12.52
CA ASN A 163 -9.58 -15.93 -13.60
C ASN A 163 -10.91 -15.20 -13.90
N ASN A 164 -11.16 -14.06 -13.27
CA ASN A 164 -12.37 -13.24 -13.43
C ASN A 164 -12.04 -11.74 -13.32
N GLY A 165 -13.00 -10.85 -13.54
CA GLY A 165 -12.76 -9.40 -13.51
C GLY A 165 -12.89 -8.72 -12.14
N ILE A 166 -13.27 -9.45 -11.08
CA ILE A 166 -13.85 -8.87 -9.86
C ILE A 166 -12.98 -9.10 -8.63
N ASP A 167 -12.22 -10.21 -8.60
CA ASP A 167 -11.51 -10.66 -7.39
C ASP A 167 -10.18 -9.93 -7.11
N CYS A 168 -9.84 -8.87 -7.86
CA CYS A 168 -8.59 -8.12 -7.66
C CYS A 168 -8.36 -7.69 -6.20
N GLY A 169 -9.43 -7.31 -5.49
CA GLY A 169 -9.37 -7.00 -4.05
C GLY A 169 -8.96 -8.20 -3.19
N VAL A 170 -9.49 -9.39 -3.47
CA VAL A 170 -9.14 -10.64 -2.75
C VAL A 170 -7.66 -10.98 -2.98
N TYR A 171 -7.19 -10.83 -4.22
CA TYR A 171 -5.78 -11.06 -4.57
C TYR A 171 -4.86 -10.05 -3.89
N VAL A 172 -5.24 -8.77 -3.75
CA VAL A 172 -4.48 -7.81 -2.93
C VAL A 172 -4.32 -8.31 -1.49
N LEU A 173 -5.41 -8.77 -0.85
CA LEU A 173 -5.35 -9.28 0.52
C LEU A 173 -4.47 -10.53 0.65
N GLN A 174 -4.57 -11.46 -0.31
CA GLN A 174 -3.74 -12.66 -0.36
C GLN A 174 -2.26 -12.33 -0.59
N ASN A 175 -1.96 -11.40 -1.49
CA ASN A 175 -0.59 -10.97 -1.79
C ASN A 175 0.08 -10.31 -0.58
N VAL A 176 -0.64 -9.46 0.17
CA VAL A 176 -0.12 -8.91 1.43
C VAL A 176 0.14 -10.01 2.43
N LYS A 177 -0.84 -10.91 2.65
CA LYS A 177 -0.70 -12.03 3.58
C LYS A 177 0.51 -12.91 3.26
N GLN A 178 0.71 -13.25 2.00
CA GLN A 178 1.84 -14.08 1.54
C GLN A 178 3.19 -13.36 1.64
N PHE A 179 3.20 -12.03 1.61
CA PHE A 179 4.42 -11.24 1.72
C PHE A 179 4.91 -11.10 3.17
N ILE A 180 3.99 -11.10 4.14
CA ILE A 180 4.30 -10.84 5.55
C ILE A 180 4.38 -12.11 6.42
N LEU A 181 3.98 -13.27 5.89
CA LEU A 181 4.09 -14.59 6.54
C LEU A 181 5.12 -15.45 5.79
#